data_AF-A0A1F5YFQ8-F1
#
_entry.id   AF-A0A1F5YFQ8-F1
#
_cell.length_a   1.000
_cell.length_b   1.000
_cell.length_c   1.000
_cell.angle_alpha   90.00
_cell.angle_beta   90.00
_cell.angle_gamma   90.00
#
_symmetry.space_group_name_H-M   'P 1'
#
loop_
_entity.id
_entity.type
_entity.pdbx_description
1 polymer ?
#
loop_
_entity_poly.entity_id
_entity_poly.type
_entity_poly.pdbx_seq_one_letter_code
_entity_poly.pdbx_strand_id
1 'polypeptide(L)' 'MVVVTGAHGGATNPEALQAKKMQIPTFMHGRYLGMLMNDKFGIAVSGCHGKTSTASMIALILKEAGYDP' A
#
# COMPACT_ATOMS: atom_id res chain seq x y z
N MET A 1 7.96 0.01 13.57
CA MET A 1 6.85 0.71 12.90
C MET A 1 5.77 -0.31 12.60
N VAL A 2 4.50 0.06 12.74
CA VAL A 2 3.34 -0.80 12.49
C VAL A 2 2.50 -0.22 11.35
N VAL A 3 2.11 -1.05 10.39
CA VAL A 3 1.22 -0.65 9.29
C VAL A 3 -0.08 -1.43 9.41
N VAL A 4 -1.20 -0.71 9.48
CA VAL A 4 -2.52 -1.32 9.67
C VAL A 4 -3.38 -1.14 8.43
N THR A 5 -4.14 -2.17 8.09
CA THR A 5 -5.17 -2.08 7.04
C THR A 5 -6.49 -1.62 7.66
N GLY A 6 -7.49 -1.27 6.84
CA GLY A 6 -8.83 -0.96 7.35
C GLY A 6 -9.60 -2.19 7.86
N ALA A 7 -9.08 -3.40 7.65
CA ALA A 7 -9.70 -4.64 8.07
C ALA A 7 -9.28 -5.00 9.52
N HIS A 8 -10.02 -5.94 10.13
CA HIS A 8 -9.69 -6.54 11.43
C HIS A 8 -9.40 -5.51 12.54
N GLY A 9 -10.23 -4.46 12.62
CA GLY A 9 -10.11 -3.41 13.63
C GLY A 9 -9.09 -2.31 13.29
N GLY A 10 -8.22 -2.48 12.31
CA GLY A 10 -7.30 -1.45 11.83
C GLY A 10 -6.59 -0.67 12.94
N ALA A 11 -6.89 0.63 13.09
CA ALA A 11 -6.29 1.48 14.11
C ALA A 11 -6.72 1.14 15.56
N THR A 12 -7.79 0.36 15.76
CA THR A 12 -8.25 -0.12 17.07
C THR A 12 -7.80 -1.55 17.39
N ASN A 13 -7.03 -2.20 16.51
CA ASN A 13 -6.42 -3.49 16.80
C ASN A 13 -5.52 -3.36 18.07
N PRO A 14 -5.59 -4.31 19.03
CA PRO A 14 -4.74 -4.34 20.22
C PRO A 14 -3.24 -4.11 19.95
N GLU A 15 -2.71 -4.66 18.86
CA GLU A 15 -1.31 -4.52 18.45
C GLU A 15 -0.99 -3.07 18.05
N ALA A 16 -1.90 -2.42 17.31
CA ALA A 16 -1.78 -1.03 16.90
C ALA A 16 -1.89 -0.06 18.09
N LEU A 17 -2.79 -0.35 19.03
CA LEU A 17 -2.95 0.39 20.27
C LEU A 17 -1.72 0.28 21.16
N GLN A 18 -1.16 -0.92 21.27
CA GLN A 18 0.06 -1.15 22.05
C GLN A 18 1.27 -0.46 21.42
N ALA A 19 1.41 -0.53 20.09
CA ALA A 19 2.44 0.21 19.36
C ALA A 19 2.35 1.71 19.62
N LYS A 20 1.14 2.28 19.62
CA LYS A 20 0.92 3.70 19.93
C LYS A 20 1.32 4.05 21.36
N LYS A 21 1.03 3.19 22.35
CA LYS A 21 1.47 3.37 23.75
C LYS A 21 2.99 3.34 23.89
N MET A 22 3.65 2.48 23.10
CA MET A 22 5.10 2.35 23.05
C MET A 22 5.79 3.43 22.17
N GLN A 23 5.05 4.43 21.69
CA GLN A 23 5.54 5.46 20.76
C GLN A 23 6.17 4.90 19.46
N ILE A 24 5.79 3.69 19.07
CA ILE A 24 6.19 3.10 17.80
C ILE A 24 5.36 3.78 16.70
N PRO A 25 5.98 4.25 15.61
CA PRO A 25 5.25 4.87 14.50
C PRO A 25 4.22 3.90 13.91
N THR A 26 2.97 4.35 13.81
CA THR A 26 1.84 3.57 13.27
C THR A 26 1.21 4.30 12.11
N PHE A 27 1.06 3.63 10.96
CA PHE A 27 0.51 4.21 9.73
C PHE A 27 -0.67 3.39 9.20
N MET A 28 -1.64 4.09 8.62
CA MET A 28 -2.64 3.44 7.76
C MET A 28 -1.99 2.98 6.46
N HIS A 29 -2.32 1.77 6.00
CA HIS A 29 -1.76 1.15 4.81
C HIS A 29 -1.78 2.08 3.59
N GLY A 30 -2.92 2.74 3.31
CA GLY A 30 -3.02 3.67 2.19
C GLY A 30 -2.07 4.87 2.28
N ARG A 31 -1.88 5.43 3.48
CA ARG A 31 -0.92 6.53 3.70
C ARG A 31 0.51 6.05 3.53
N TYR A 32 0.82 4.88 4.07
CA TYR A 32 2.15 4.28 3.95
C TYR A 32 2.50 3.96 2.48
N LEU A 33 1.56 3.38 1.73
CA LEU A 33 1.70 3.14 0.30
C LEU A 33 1.94 4.44 -0.47
N GLY A 34 1.20 5.51 -0.16
CA GLY A 34 1.41 6.84 -0.75
C GLY A 34 2.81 7.38 -0.50
N MET A 35 3.35 7.22 0.72
CA MET A 35 4.72 7.62 1.03
C MET A 35 5.75 6.83 0.19
N LEU A 36 5.56 5.52 0.00
CA LEU A 36 6.45 4.70 -0.83
C LEU A 36 6.39 5.09 -2.32
N MET A 37 5.23 5.57 -2.78
CA MET A 37 5.03 5.99 -4.17
C MET A 37 5.57 7.39 -4.44
N ASN A 38 5.75 8.22 -3.41
CA ASN A 38 6.12 9.63 -3.56
C ASN A 38 7.47 9.85 -4.26
N ASP A 39 8.40 8.90 -4.10
CA ASP A 39 9.74 8.97 -4.68
C ASP A 39 9.88 8.10 -5.95
N LYS A 40 8.76 7.62 -6.51
CA LYS A 40 8.72 6.75 -7.69
C LYS A 40 7.85 7.36 -8.79
N PHE A 41 8.09 6.94 -10.03
CA PHE A 41 7.11 7.11 -11.09
C PHE A 41 5.97 6.10 -10.91
N GLY A 42 4.94 6.49 -10.16
CA GLY A 42 3.82 5.62 -9.80
C GLY A 42 2.70 5.61 -10.83
N ILE A 43 2.16 4.42 -11.14
CA ILE A 43 0.94 4.23 -11.93
C ILE A 43 -0.17 3.74 -10.99
N ALA A 44 -1.22 4.54 -10.83
CA ALA A 44 -2.37 4.18 -10.00
C ALA A 44 -3.52 3.62 -10.85
N VAL A 45 -3.95 2.39 -10.56
CA VAL A 45 -5.08 1.74 -11.23
C VAL A 45 -6.30 1.76 -10.30
N SER A 46 -7.35 2.48 -10.69
CA SER A 46 -8.59 2.64 -9.92
C SER A 46 -9.82 2.14 -10.71
N GLY A 47 -10.96 1.95 -10.03
CA GLY A 47 -12.21 1.49 -10.65
C GLY A 47 -13.00 0.50 -9.79
N CYS A 48 -14.23 0.18 -10.19
CA CYS A 48 -15.06 -0.80 -9.48
C CYS A 48 -14.59 -2.24 -9.74
N HIS A 49 -14.31 -2.56 -11.01
CA HIS A 49 -13.85 -3.88 -11.47
C HIS A 49 -12.55 -3.75 -12.29
N GLY A 50 -11.89 -4.87 -12.59
CA GLY A 50 -10.73 -4.92 -13.50
C GLY A 50 -9.40 -4.41 -12.95
N LYS A 51 -9.39 -3.67 -11.83
CA LYS A 51 -8.19 -3.07 -11.21
C LYS A 51 -6.98 -4.01 -11.14
N THR A 52 -7.15 -5.16 -10.48
CA THR A 52 -6.05 -6.11 -10.26
C THR A 52 -5.52 -6.68 -11.58
N SER A 53 -6.43 -7.06 -12.48
CA SER A 53 -6.04 -7.59 -13.80
C SER A 53 -5.30 -6.53 -14.63
N THR A 54 -5.80 -5.30 -14.66
CA THR A 54 -5.16 -4.19 -15.39
C THR A 54 -3.80 -3.83 -14.78
N ALA A 55 -3.69 -3.78 -13.45
CA ALA A 55 -2.40 -3.54 -12.78
C ALA A 55 -1.37 -4.62 -13.13
N SER A 56 -1.76 -5.89 -13.13
CA SER A 56 -0.88 -7.00 -13.54
C SER A 56 -0.47 -6.90 -15.02
N MET A 57 -1.38 -6.52 -15.91
CA MET A 57 -1.05 -6.31 -17.34
C MET A 57 -0.03 -5.19 -17.53
N ILE A 58 -0.20 -4.06 -16.83
CA ILE A 58 0.75 -2.93 -16.89
C ILE A 58 2.13 -3.36 -16.38
N ALA A 59 2.19 -4.04 -15.22
CA ALA A 59 3.44 -4.54 -14.66
C ALA A 59 4.16 -5.48 -15.63
N LEU A 60 3.41 -6.39 -16.29
CA LEU A 60 3.97 -7.29 -17.30
C LEU A 60 4.53 -6.53 -18.50
N ILE A 61 3.78 -5.57 -19.06
CA ILE A 61 4.25 -4.77 -20.21
C ILE A 61 5.53 -4.01 -19.88
N LEU A 62 5.62 -3.37 -18.71
CA LEU A 62 6.82 -2.64 -18.29
C LEU A 62 8.02 -3.57 -18.13
N LYS A 63 7.80 -4.75 -17.54
CA LYS A 63 8.83 -5.78 -17.40
C LYS A 63 9.33 -6.27 -18.77
N GLU A 64 8.43 -6.58 -19.71
CA GLU A 64 8.80 -7.01 -21.07
C GLU A 64 9.49 -5.89 -21.87
N ALA A 65 9.21 -4.62 -21.56
CA ALA A 65 9.90 -3.46 -22.11
C ALA A 65 11.29 -3.20 -21.49
N GLY A 66 11.76 -4.07 -20.60
CA GLY A 66 13.09 -3.98 -19.97
C GLY A 66 13.16 -3.05 -18.75
N TYR A 67 12.03 -2.60 -18.22
CA TYR A 67 11.98 -1.90 -16.93
C TYR A 67 11.91 -2.88 -15.77
N ASP A 68 12.26 -2.42 -14.56
CA ASP A 68 12.05 -3.15 -13.29
C ASP A 68 10.98 -2.40 -12.47
N PRO A 69 9.68 -2.57 -12.81
CA PRO A 69 8.57 -1.81 -12.24
C PRO A 69 8.20 -2.19 -10.79
#